data_AF-A0A534TZN6-F1
#
_entry.id   AF-A0A534TZN6-F1
#
_cell.length_a   1.000
_cell.length_b   1.000
_cell.length_c   1.000
_cell.angle_alpha   90.00
_cell.angle_beta   90.00
_cell.angle_gamma   90.00
#
_symmetry.space_group_name_H-M   'P 1'
#
loop_
_entity.id
_entity.type
_entity.pdbx_description
1 polymer ?
#
loop_
_entity_poly.entity_id
_entity_poly.type
_entity_poly.pdbx_seq_one_letter_code
_entity_poly.pdbx_strand_id
1 'polypeptide(L)'
;MSILARVSSLRLGIVVLLAVGSMWVSSARSAQASDGVALPCRDGGNGCIHIGFTDAWFDGNVVQLEYSHPFFCAQGQDAQGQDDNGDSACTAGSPATVLPPSGPVVSNVYLLIPVGFSPPADTLHCPVRGHCIDNPRTIDLSHSVPRGSSEAVLPPHSFVIEDQEAFQSTWWPVVLVFVKNLDAWNTIAAAKNIDAVDACQTRTRSSSSRSSDRG
;
A
#
# COMPACT_ATOMS: atom_id res chain seq x y z
N MET A 1 1.52 -76.95 -34.11
CA MET A 1 1.44 -78.22 -33.37
C MET A 1 0.47 -78.03 -32.23
N SER A 2 -0.75 -78.51 -32.42
CA SER A 2 -1.82 -78.52 -31.42
C SER A 2 -1.69 -79.79 -30.59
N ILE A 3 -1.72 -79.69 -29.25
CA ILE A 3 -2.13 -80.81 -28.38
C ILE A 3 -3.01 -80.25 -27.27
N LEU A 4 -4.28 -80.62 -27.36
CA LEU A 4 -5.30 -80.60 -26.33
C LEU A 4 -4.99 -81.65 -25.24
N ALA A 5 -5.33 -81.37 -23.99
CA ALA A 5 -5.93 -82.37 -23.11
C ALA A 5 -6.71 -81.70 -21.95
N ARG A 6 -8.04 -81.88 -22.00
CA ARG A 6 -9.00 -81.73 -20.90
C ARG A 6 -8.66 -82.73 -19.78
N VAL A 7 -9.05 -82.48 -18.53
CA VAL A 7 -10.00 -83.34 -17.78
C VAL A 7 -10.69 -82.52 -16.67
N SER A 8 -12.00 -82.74 -16.58
CA SER A 8 -13.01 -82.23 -15.63
C SER A 8 -12.90 -82.88 -14.24
N SER A 9 -13.27 -82.17 -13.17
CA SER A 9 -13.98 -82.78 -12.03
C SER A 9 -14.70 -81.72 -11.20
N LEU A 10 -16.02 -81.74 -11.35
CA LEU A 10 -17.03 -81.13 -10.50
C LEU A 10 -16.88 -81.63 -9.05
N ARG A 11 -16.79 -80.73 -8.06
CA ARG A 11 -17.24 -81.00 -6.69
C ARG A 11 -17.95 -79.78 -6.13
N LEU A 12 -19.25 -79.96 -5.93
CA LEU A 12 -20.11 -79.14 -5.08
C LEU A 12 -19.51 -79.11 -3.66
N GLY A 13 -19.33 -77.92 -3.12
CA GLY A 13 -18.95 -77.71 -1.73
C GLY A 13 -19.48 -76.37 -1.26
N ILE A 14 -20.75 -76.36 -0.85
CA ILE A 14 -21.34 -75.25 -0.09
C ILE A 14 -20.61 -75.19 1.25
N VAL A 15 -19.87 -74.10 1.50
CA VAL A 15 -19.45 -73.72 2.84
C VAL A 15 -19.98 -72.33 3.14
N VAL A 16 -20.68 -72.29 4.25
CA VAL A 16 -21.49 -71.23 4.82
C VAL A 16 -20.60 -70.27 5.62
N LEU A 17 -20.99 -68.98 5.60
CA LEU A 17 -20.67 -67.89 6.54
C LEU A 17 -19.20 -67.44 6.65
N LEU A 18 -18.98 -66.15 6.33
CA LEU A 18 -18.62 -65.12 7.31
C LEU A 18 -18.71 -63.75 6.61
N ALA A 19 -19.76 -62.99 6.91
CA ALA A 19 -19.83 -61.58 6.57
C ALA A 19 -18.87 -60.82 7.49
N VAL A 20 -17.65 -60.58 7.04
CA VAL A 20 -16.73 -59.64 7.69
C VAL A 20 -17.05 -58.27 7.11
N GLY A 21 -17.88 -57.50 7.84
CA GLY A 21 -18.11 -56.09 7.58
C GLY A 21 -16.77 -55.36 7.62
N SER A 22 -16.19 -55.11 6.44
CA SER A 22 -15.02 -54.26 6.31
C SER A 22 -15.51 -52.83 6.46
N MET A 23 -15.62 -52.34 7.69
CA MET A 23 -15.68 -50.91 7.96
C MET A 23 -14.35 -50.31 7.48
N TRP A 24 -14.33 -49.83 6.25
CA TRP A 24 -13.36 -48.84 5.83
C TRP A 24 -13.68 -47.57 6.63
N VAL A 25 -13.06 -47.45 7.80
CA VAL A 25 -12.93 -46.15 8.46
C VAL A 25 -11.97 -45.36 7.59
N SER A 26 -12.53 -44.65 6.61
CA SER A 26 -11.85 -43.55 5.96
C SER A 26 -11.43 -42.60 7.06
N SER A 27 -10.17 -42.71 7.47
CA SER A 27 -9.52 -41.69 8.28
C SER A 27 -9.40 -40.49 7.34
N ALA A 28 -10.46 -39.69 7.27
CA ALA A 28 -10.36 -38.32 6.82
C ALA A 28 -9.37 -37.67 7.77
N ARG A 29 -8.08 -37.70 7.41
CA ARG A 29 -7.11 -36.77 7.94
C ARG A 29 -7.62 -35.43 7.46
N SER A 30 -8.42 -34.78 8.31
CA SER A 30 -8.60 -33.34 8.24
C SER A 30 -7.19 -32.80 8.22
N ALA A 31 -6.72 -32.39 7.04
CA ALA A 31 -5.62 -31.45 6.97
C ALA A 31 -6.17 -30.24 7.70
N GLN A 32 -5.86 -30.13 8.98
CA GLN A 32 -5.88 -28.85 9.66
C GLN A 32 -4.94 -28.02 8.80
N ALA A 33 -5.52 -27.18 7.94
CA ALA A 33 -4.86 -25.98 7.50
C ALA A 33 -4.33 -25.38 8.79
N SER A 34 -3.01 -25.42 8.96
CA SER A 34 -2.39 -24.59 9.97
C SER A 34 -2.90 -23.21 9.63
N ASP A 35 -3.73 -22.63 10.51
CA ASP A 35 -3.97 -21.20 10.52
C ASP A 35 -2.58 -20.60 10.71
N GLY A 36 -1.88 -20.41 9.58
CA GLY A 36 -0.60 -19.75 9.54
C GLY A 36 -0.89 -18.40 10.11
N VAL A 37 -0.31 -18.11 11.27
CA VAL A 37 -0.35 -16.78 11.87
C VAL A 37 0.02 -15.83 10.74
N ALA A 38 -0.96 -15.09 10.23
CA ALA A 38 -0.72 -14.09 9.21
C ALA A 38 0.24 -13.11 9.87
N LEU A 39 1.47 -13.06 9.37
CA LEU A 39 2.41 -12.04 9.79
C LEU A 39 1.72 -10.69 9.52
N PRO A 40 1.76 -9.73 10.47
CA PRO A 40 1.23 -8.40 10.21
C PRO A 40 1.94 -7.85 8.97
N CYS A 41 1.25 -7.06 8.13
CA CYS A 41 1.83 -6.65 6.84
C CYS A 41 3.12 -5.86 6.94
N ARG A 42 3.39 -5.26 8.11
CA ARG A 42 4.69 -4.72 8.50
C ARG A 42 5.85 -5.70 8.34
N ASP A 43 5.63 -6.98 8.65
CA ASP A 43 6.65 -8.03 8.71
C ASP A 43 6.71 -8.87 7.41
N GLY A 44 5.89 -8.51 6.40
CA GLY A 44 5.79 -9.18 5.11
C GLY A 44 4.96 -10.46 5.15
N GLY A 45 4.53 -10.95 3.98
CA GLY A 45 3.76 -12.20 3.87
C GLY A 45 2.90 -12.26 2.61
N ASN A 46 2.55 -13.47 2.16
CA ASN A 46 1.80 -13.67 0.92
C ASN A 46 0.37 -13.07 0.97
N GLY A 47 -0.17 -12.82 2.16
CA GLY A 47 -1.46 -12.14 2.38
C GLY A 47 -1.37 -10.61 2.40
N CYS A 48 -0.17 -10.03 2.26
CA CYS A 48 0.10 -8.59 2.36
C CYS A 48 0.57 -7.99 1.03
N ILE A 49 0.51 -8.77 -0.05
CA ILE A 49 0.78 -8.29 -1.40
C ILE A 49 -0.53 -7.76 -1.98
N HIS A 50 -0.60 -6.45 -2.17
CA HIS A 50 -1.72 -5.78 -2.82
C HIS A 50 -1.18 -5.00 -4.00
N ILE A 51 -1.62 -5.35 -5.21
CA ILE A 51 -1.25 -4.60 -6.41
C ILE A 51 -2.26 -3.49 -6.61
N GLY A 52 -1.77 -2.26 -6.62
CA GLY A 52 -2.58 -1.08 -6.85
C GLY A 52 -1.80 -0.04 -7.63
N PHE A 53 -2.53 0.89 -8.26
CA PHE A 53 -1.94 1.90 -9.10
C PHE A 53 -2.48 3.29 -8.77
N THR A 54 -1.58 4.25 -8.71
CA THR A 54 -1.93 5.66 -8.54
C THR A 54 -1.15 6.50 -9.55
N ASP A 55 -1.80 7.53 -10.09
CA ASP A 55 -1.11 8.45 -11.00
C ASP A 55 -0.12 9.35 -10.24
N ALA A 56 0.92 9.80 -10.94
CA ALA A 56 1.90 10.77 -10.47
C ALA A 56 2.33 11.69 -11.62
N TRP A 57 2.84 12.86 -11.25
CA TRP A 57 3.42 13.82 -12.17
C TRP A 57 4.94 13.65 -12.24
N PHE A 58 5.45 13.52 -13.46
CA PHE A 58 6.87 13.40 -13.73
C PHE A 58 7.21 14.03 -15.08
N ASP A 59 8.18 14.95 -15.09
CA ASP A 59 8.75 15.56 -16.29
C ASP A 59 7.70 15.97 -17.36
N GLY A 60 6.66 16.69 -16.96
CA GLY A 60 5.61 17.16 -17.87
C GLY A 60 4.51 16.14 -18.17
N ASN A 61 4.65 14.90 -17.72
CA ASN A 61 3.76 13.79 -18.02
C ASN A 61 2.99 13.30 -16.78
N VAL A 62 1.91 12.56 -17.05
CA VAL A 62 1.27 11.71 -16.04
C VAL A 62 1.87 10.31 -16.21
N VAL A 63 2.40 9.76 -15.13
CA VAL A 63 2.95 8.41 -15.05
C VAL A 63 2.18 7.62 -13.99
N GLN A 64 2.34 6.30 -13.97
CA GLN A 64 1.65 5.43 -13.02
C GLN A 64 2.66 4.83 -12.03
N LEU A 65 2.35 4.94 -10.75
CA LEU A 65 3.04 4.26 -9.67
C LEU A 65 2.35 2.92 -9.42
N GLU A 66 3.12 1.84 -9.35
CA GLU A 66 2.64 0.52 -8.96
C GLU A 66 3.09 0.22 -7.53
N TYR A 67 2.13 -0.12 -6.68
CA TYR A 67 2.38 -0.53 -5.31
C TYR A 67 2.16 -2.03 -5.22
N SER A 68 3.12 -2.74 -4.62
CA SER A 68 3.06 -4.19 -4.39
C SER A 68 2.87 -4.53 -2.91
N HIS A 69 3.07 -3.55 -2.04
CA HIS A 69 2.98 -3.64 -0.59
C HIS A 69 2.19 -2.43 -0.07
N PRO A 70 1.57 -2.55 1.11
CA PRO A 70 0.90 -1.44 1.77
C PRO A 70 1.85 -0.46 2.45
N PHE A 71 1.26 0.68 2.86
CA PHE A 71 1.95 1.76 3.52
C PHE A 71 2.65 1.26 4.78
N PHE A 72 3.95 1.55 4.89
CA PHE A 72 4.72 1.15 6.06
C PHE A 72 4.75 2.24 7.12
N CYS A 73 4.11 1.95 8.25
CA CYS A 73 4.27 2.68 9.49
C CYS A 73 4.79 1.74 10.58
N ALA A 74 5.95 2.02 11.16
CA ALA A 74 6.57 1.15 12.16
C ALA A 74 5.68 0.88 13.39
N GLN A 75 4.89 1.89 13.77
CA GLN A 75 3.95 1.85 14.90
C GLN A 75 2.55 1.34 14.48
N GLY A 76 2.28 1.22 13.18
CA GLY A 76 1.04 0.68 12.65
C GLY A 76 1.04 -0.85 12.69
N GLN A 77 -0.16 -1.43 12.83
CA GLN A 77 -0.39 -2.87 12.93
C GLN A 77 -1.03 -3.47 11.67
N ASP A 78 -1.57 -2.64 10.76
CA ASP A 78 -2.24 -3.10 9.54
C ASP A 78 -1.66 -2.53 8.23
N ALA A 79 -2.30 -2.88 7.11
CA ALA A 79 -1.95 -2.47 5.75
C ALA A 79 -2.26 -0.98 5.44
N GLN A 80 -2.75 -0.23 6.41
CA GLN A 80 -2.98 1.21 6.31
C GLN A 80 -2.10 1.98 7.30
N GLY A 81 -1.18 1.29 7.98
CA GLY A 81 -0.34 1.85 9.03
C GLY A 81 -1.13 2.26 10.28
N GLN A 82 -2.32 1.70 10.48
CA GLN A 82 -3.21 2.06 11.58
C GLN A 82 -2.89 1.26 12.84
N ASP A 83 -3.08 1.86 14.02
CA ASP A 83 -3.04 1.18 15.31
C ASP A 83 -4.38 0.47 15.62
N ASP A 84 -4.49 -0.11 16.83
CA ASP A 84 -5.70 -0.77 17.31
C ASP A 84 -6.94 0.15 17.37
N ASN A 85 -6.77 1.46 17.27
CA ASN A 85 -7.84 2.46 17.23
C ASN A 85 -8.24 2.88 15.81
N GLY A 86 -7.53 2.39 14.79
CA GLY A 86 -7.75 2.82 13.41
C GLY A 86 -7.09 4.16 13.07
N ASP A 87 -6.18 4.66 13.91
CA ASP A 87 -5.44 5.90 13.68
C ASP A 87 -4.07 5.58 13.08
N SER A 88 -3.57 6.40 12.14
CA SER A 88 -2.20 6.24 11.66
C SER A 88 -1.27 6.53 12.83
N ALA A 89 -0.55 5.51 13.27
CA ALA A 89 0.42 5.67 14.33
C ALA A 89 1.66 6.50 13.91
N CYS A 90 1.68 7.01 12.67
CA CYS A 90 2.74 7.81 12.09
C CYS A 90 2.46 9.32 12.16
N THR A 91 3.43 10.06 12.70
CA THR A 91 3.40 11.53 12.73
C THR A 91 4.13 12.12 11.53
N ALA A 92 3.41 12.94 10.76
CA ALA A 92 3.96 13.72 9.66
C ALA A 92 5.12 14.63 10.12
N GLY A 93 6.23 14.58 9.40
CA GLY A 93 7.42 15.40 9.67
C GLY A 93 8.37 14.81 10.73
N SER A 94 8.02 13.67 11.33
CA SER A 94 8.95 12.93 12.19
C SER A 94 9.91 12.08 11.33
N PRO A 95 11.19 11.93 11.72
CA PRO A 95 12.12 11.08 10.98
C PRO A 95 11.70 9.61 11.09
N ALA A 96 11.85 8.86 9.99
CA ALA A 96 11.70 7.41 10.04
C ALA A 96 12.79 6.80 10.92
N THR A 97 12.38 6.02 11.92
CA THR A 97 13.31 5.35 12.88
C THR A 97 13.52 3.87 12.56
N VAL A 98 12.71 3.31 11.65
CA VAL A 98 12.76 1.91 11.22
C VAL A 98 12.78 1.89 9.70
N LEU A 99 13.75 1.17 9.13
CA LEU A 99 13.78 0.94 7.70
C LEU A 99 12.68 -0.04 7.29
N PRO A 100 12.17 0.05 6.06
CA PRO A 100 11.25 -0.94 5.55
C PRO A 100 11.85 -2.36 5.60
N PRO A 101 11.01 -3.40 5.71
CA PRO A 101 11.45 -4.76 5.99
C PRO A 101 12.32 -5.40 4.91
N SER A 102 12.26 -4.95 3.64
CA SER A 102 13.09 -5.47 2.54
C SER A 102 13.12 -4.51 1.35
N GLY A 103 14.13 -4.61 0.47
CA GLY A 103 14.22 -3.79 -0.75
C GLY A 103 14.94 -2.45 -0.57
N PRO A 104 15.30 -1.76 -1.68
CA PRO A 104 15.99 -0.47 -1.60
C PRO A 104 15.02 0.66 -1.27
N VAL A 105 15.53 1.67 -0.56
CA VAL A 105 14.88 2.99 -0.44
C VAL A 105 15.41 3.87 -1.56
N VAL A 106 14.51 4.55 -2.27
CA VAL A 106 14.80 5.28 -3.49
C VAL A 106 14.44 6.77 -3.40
N SER A 107 14.26 7.44 -4.54
CA SER A 107 13.93 8.87 -4.61
C SER A 107 12.63 9.22 -3.89
N ASN A 108 12.44 10.49 -3.54
CA ASN A 108 11.27 10.92 -2.79
C ASN A 108 10.00 10.94 -3.67
N VAL A 109 8.87 10.54 -3.08
CA VAL A 109 7.55 10.98 -3.57
C VAL A 109 7.13 12.23 -2.82
N TYR A 110 6.73 13.26 -3.57
CA TYR A 110 6.18 14.50 -3.01
C TYR A 110 4.66 14.44 -3.03
N LEU A 111 4.04 14.38 -1.85
CA LEU A 111 2.59 14.40 -1.67
C LEU A 111 2.10 15.84 -1.60
N LEU A 112 1.40 16.30 -2.64
CA LEU A 112 0.85 17.64 -2.72
C LEU A 112 -0.52 17.71 -2.03
N ILE A 113 -0.57 18.37 -0.88
CA ILE A 113 -1.79 18.55 -0.09
C ILE A 113 -2.32 19.98 -0.24
N PRO A 114 -3.52 20.20 -0.81
CA PRO A 114 -4.13 21.53 -0.84
C PRO A 114 -4.65 21.93 0.55
N VAL A 115 -4.31 23.14 1.00
CA VAL A 115 -4.73 23.69 2.29
C VAL A 115 -5.58 24.93 2.09
N GLY A 116 -6.84 24.87 2.51
CA GLY A 116 -7.76 26.02 2.48
C GLY A 116 -8.37 26.33 1.11
N PHE A 117 -8.19 25.46 0.12
CA PHE A 117 -8.85 25.54 -1.19
C PHE A 117 -9.14 24.16 -1.76
N SER A 118 -9.91 24.10 -2.85
CA SER A 118 -10.21 22.86 -3.59
C SER A 118 -9.62 22.96 -5.00
N PRO A 119 -8.67 22.09 -5.36
CA PRO A 119 -8.16 22.02 -6.73
C PRO A 119 -9.21 21.50 -7.73
N PRO A 120 -8.97 21.68 -9.04
CA PRO A 120 -9.76 21.02 -10.08
C PRO A 120 -9.73 19.49 -9.92
N ALA A 121 -10.90 18.85 -10.02
CA ALA A 121 -11.03 17.42 -9.73
C ALA A 121 -10.21 16.51 -10.66
N ASP A 122 -10.01 16.95 -11.91
CA ASP A 122 -9.20 16.29 -12.93
C ASP A 122 -7.69 16.40 -12.70
N THR A 123 -7.26 17.17 -11.70
CA THR A 123 -5.85 17.28 -11.29
C THR A 123 -5.53 16.48 -10.03
N LEU A 124 -6.51 15.82 -9.42
CA LEU A 124 -6.36 15.02 -8.21
C LEU A 124 -6.10 13.55 -8.57
N HIS A 125 -4.96 13.00 -8.16
CA HIS A 125 -4.68 11.56 -8.32
C HIS A 125 -5.44 10.73 -7.29
N CYS A 126 -5.65 11.29 -6.09
CA CYS A 126 -6.45 10.71 -5.03
C CYS A 126 -7.58 11.68 -4.64
N PRO A 127 -8.72 11.64 -5.34
CA PRO A 127 -9.80 12.61 -5.14
C PRO A 127 -10.66 12.32 -3.90
N VAL A 128 -10.62 11.09 -3.38
CA VAL A 128 -11.44 10.67 -2.24
C VAL A 128 -10.61 10.70 -0.95
N ARG A 129 -11.11 11.43 0.05
CA ARG A 129 -10.47 11.58 1.36
C ARG A 129 -10.24 10.23 2.04
N GLY A 130 -9.02 9.98 2.52
CA GLY A 130 -8.63 8.76 3.24
C GLY A 130 -8.75 7.47 2.41
N HIS A 131 -8.90 7.57 1.09
CA HIS A 131 -9.09 6.45 0.19
C HIS A 131 -8.16 6.61 -1.02
N CYS A 132 -6.87 6.44 -0.75
CA CYS A 132 -5.80 6.44 -1.75
C CYS A 132 -5.01 5.15 -1.56
N ILE A 133 -4.61 4.52 -2.66
CA ILE A 133 -3.83 3.28 -2.62
C ILE A 133 -2.47 3.61 -1.99
N ASP A 134 -2.01 2.72 -1.10
CA ASP A 134 -0.71 2.80 -0.42
C ASP A 134 -0.47 4.05 0.44
N ASN A 135 -1.55 4.71 0.86
CA ASN A 135 -1.50 5.85 1.75
C ASN A 135 -2.26 5.52 3.04
N PRO A 136 -1.83 6.08 4.19
CA PRO A 136 -2.59 5.93 5.41
C PRO A 136 -3.93 6.67 5.27
N ARG A 137 -4.99 6.11 5.88
CA ARG A 137 -6.32 6.72 5.88
C ARG A 137 -6.32 8.08 6.57
N THR A 138 -5.56 8.15 7.65
CA THR A 138 -5.38 9.32 8.50
C THR A 138 -3.89 9.59 8.68
N ILE A 139 -3.51 10.77 9.19
CA ILE A 139 -2.12 11.10 9.50
C ILE A 139 -2.10 12.02 10.72
N ASP A 140 -1.18 11.77 11.65
CA ASP A 140 -0.96 12.67 12.77
C ASP A 140 -0.17 13.91 12.30
N LEU A 141 -0.83 15.07 12.31
CA LEU A 141 -0.23 16.36 11.94
C LEU A 141 0.22 17.19 13.16
N SER A 142 0.22 16.60 14.36
CA SER A 142 0.54 17.28 15.62
C SER A 142 1.87 18.04 15.60
N HIS A 143 2.86 17.54 14.87
CA HIS A 143 4.18 18.16 14.73
C HIS A 143 4.29 19.16 13.56
N SER A 144 3.37 19.08 12.60
CA SER A 144 3.44 19.83 11.34
C SER A 144 2.56 21.09 11.32
N VAL A 145 1.57 21.18 12.23
CA VAL A 145 0.62 22.31 12.28
C VAL A 145 0.66 22.98 13.66
N PRO A 146 0.96 24.30 13.76
CA PRO A 146 1.19 25.02 15.03
C PRO A 146 0.02 25.10 16.03
N ARG A 147 -1.11 24.43 15.79
CA ARG A 147 -2.33 24.57 16.58
C ARG A 147 -2.86 23.29 17.22
N GLY A 148 -2.05 22.23 17.31
CA GLY A 148 -2.23 21.11 18.25
C GLY A 148 -3.56 20.34 18.15
N SER A 149 -3.45 19.03 17.91
CA SER A 149 -4.53 18.07 17.62
C SER A 149 -5.07 18.17 16.19
N SER A 150 -5.38 17.08 15.50
CA SER A 150 -5.45 15.67 15.85
C SER A 150 -5.10 14.89 14.59
N GLU A 151 -4.97 13.57 14.73
CA GLU A 151 -5.17 12.63 13.65
C GLU A 151 -6.18 13.16 12.61
N ALA A 152 -5.73 13.30 11.36
CA ALA A 152 -6.51 13.95 10.30
C ALA A 152 -6.70 12.98 9.14
N VAL A 153 -7.94 12.82 8.68
CA VAL A 153 -8.22 12.08 7.44
C VAL A 153 -7.47 12.74 6.29
N LEU A 154 -6.64 11.96 5.59
CA LEU A 154 -5.81 12.46 4.50
C LEU A 154 -6.72 13.12 3.44
N PRO A 155 -6.52 14.42 3.13
CA PRO A 155 -7.38 15.14 2.19
C PRO A 155 -7.12 14.68 0.75
N PRO A 156 -7.94 15.12 -0.22
CA PRO A 156 -7.65 14.85 -1.63
C PRO A 156 -6.31 15.47 -2.02
N HIS A 157 -5.49 14.73 -2.76
CA HIS A 157 -4.10 15.10 -3.04
C HIS A 157 -3.60 14.52 -4.37
N SER A 158 -2.39 14.92 -4.74
CA SER A 158 -1.67 14.42 -5.92
C SER A 158 -0.20 14.18 -5.59
N PHE A 159 0.49 13.49 -6.49
CA PHE A 159 1.88 13.08 -6.32
C PHE A 159 2.76 13.71 -7.40
N VAL A 160 3.96 14.13 -7.01
CA VAL A 160 5.06 14.48 -7.92
C VAL A 160 6.25 13.60 -7.54
N ILE A 161 6.96 13.08 -8.54
CA ILE A 161 8.17 12.30 -8.34
C ILE A 161 9.35 13.00 -9.03
N GLU A 162 10.55 12.81 -8.50
CA GLU A 162 11.78 13.44 -9.01
C GLU A 162 12.56 12.55 -9.99
N ASP A 163 12.43 11.22 -9.86
CA ASP A 163 13.03 10.23 -10.75
C ASP A 163 11.99 9.22 -11.25
N GLN A 164 12.22 8.67 -12.45
CA GLN A 164 11.32 7.67 -13.04
C GLN A 164 11.59 6.28 -12.45
N GLU A 165 11.03 6.04 -11.28
CA GLU A 165 11.13 4.76 -10.56
C GLU A 165 9.81 3.96 -10.62
N ALA A 166 8.93 4.34 -11.56
CA ALA A 166 7.71 3.59 -11.86
C ALA A 166 8.02 2.10 -12.13
N PHE A 167 7.17 1.22 -11.61
CA PHE A 167 7.27 -0.25 -11.73
C PHE A 167 8.47 -0.90 -11.01
N GLN A 168 9.11 -0.21 -10.08
CA GLN A 168 10.15 -0.80 -9.23
C GLN A 168 9.56 -1.27 -7.89
N SER A 169 9.98 -2.44 -7.41
CA SER A 169 9.66 -2.91 -6.06
C SER A 169 10.62 -2.23 -5.06
N THR A 170 10.33 -0.98 -4.74
CA THR A 170 11.17 -0.10 -3.92
C THR A 170 10.34 0.66 -2.90
N TRP A 171 10.97 1.13 -1.83
CA TRP A 171 10.34 1.99 -0.83
C TRP A 171 10.65 3.44 -1.10
N TRP A 172 9.61 4.26 -1.08
CA TRP A 172 9.75 5.67 -1.37
C TRP A 172 9.56 6.47 -0.08
N PRO A 173 10.52 7.32 0.29
CA PRO A 173 10.27 8.31 1.32
C PRO A 173 9.21 9.30 0.84
N VAL A 174 8.23 9.60 1.69
CA VAL A 174 7.16 10.56 1.36
C VAL A 174 7.48 11.93 1.96
N VAL A 175 7.50 12.95 1.12
CA VAL A 175 7.64 14.36 1.52
C VAL A 175 6.28 15.04 1.40
N LEU A 176 5.76 15.57 2.51
CA LEU A 176 4.50 16.31 2.49
C LEU A 176 4.73 17.76 2.04
N VAL A 177 4.00 18.18 1.00
CA VAL A 177 4.02 19.54 0.49
C VAL A 177 2.64 20.17 0.63
N PHE A 178 2.50 21.07 1.60
CA PHE A 178 1.27 21.84 1.79
C PHE A 178 1.18 23.00 0.80
N VAL A 179 0.37 22.84 -0.23
CA VAL A 179 0.07 23.88 -1.21
C VAL A 179 -0.98 24.82 -0.61
N LYS A 180 -0.71 26.13 -0.59
CA LYS A 180 -1.52 27.11 0.16
C LYS A 180 -2.49 27.93 -0.69
N ASN A 181 -2.43 27.82 -2.02
CA ASN A 181 -3.32 28.55 -2.91
C ASN A 181 -3.46 27.84 -4.27
N LEU A 182 -4.55 28.16 -4.97
CA LEU A 182 -4.91 27.57 -6.25
C LEU A 182 -3.94 27.92 -7.39
N ASP A 183 -3.31 29.09 -7.35
CA ASP A 183 -2.35 29.52 -8.39
C ASP A 183 -1.09 28.64 -8.39
N ALA A 184 -0.55 28.38 -7.21
CA ALA A 184 0.57 27.45 -7.04
C ALA A 184 0.18 26.03 -7.48
N TRP A 185 -1.02 25.56 -7.10
CA TRP A 185 -1.51 24.25 -7.57
C TRP A 185 -1.57 24.17 -9.08
N ASN A 186 -2.20 25.15 -9.74
CA ASN A 186 -2.35 25.17 -11.19
C ASN A 186 -1.01 25.26 -11.90
N THR A 187 -0.05 26.02 -11.34
CA THR A 187 1.33 26.07 -11.85
C THR A 187 1.97 24.69 -11.84
N ILE A 188 1.87 23.97 -10.71
CA ILE A 188 2.45 22.64 -10.55
C ILE A 188 1.72 21.63 -11.45
N ALA A 189 0.38 21.63 -11.47
CA ALA A 189 -0.43 20.71 -12.27
C ALA A 189 -0.24 20.88 -13.79
N ALA A 190 0.04 22.11 -14.24
CA ALA A 190 0.36 22.38 -15.63
C ALA A 190 1.76 21.85 -16.00
N ALA A 191 2.75 22.06 -15.12
CA ALA A 191 4.14 21.69 -15.36
C ALA A 191 4.44 20.21 -15.11
N LYS A 192 3.72 19.57 -14.19
CA LYS A 192 3.85 18.15 -13.80
C LYS A 192 5.29 17.72 -13.48
N ASN A 193 6.03 18.52 -12.71
CA ASN A 193 7.40 18.21 -12.32
C ASN A 193 7.78 18.83 -10.97
N ILE A 194 8.89 18.35 -10.39
CA ILE A 194 9.39 18.82 -9.11
C ILE A 194 9.91 20.27 -9.17
N ASP A 195 10.47 20.70 -10.30
CA ASP A 195 10.97 22.06 -10.50
C ASP A 195 9.88 23.13 -10.26
N ALA A 196 8.63 22.85 -10.66
CA ALA A 196 7.50 23.75 -10.42
C ALA A 196 7.16 23.85 -8.93
N VAL A 197 7.26 22.75 -8.19
CA VAL A 197 7.08 22.73 -6.74
C VAL A 197 8.12 23.63 -6.08
N ASP A 198 9.39 23.45 -6.43
CA ASP A 198 10.51 24.21 -5.88
C ASP A 198 10.43 25.70 -6.23
N ALA A 199 10.02 26.03 -7.45
CA ALA A 199 9.78 27.40 -7.87
C ALA A 199 8.68 28.08 -7.02
N CYS A 200 7.62 27.36 -6.66
CA CYS A 200 6.57 27.89 -5.77
C CYS A 200 7.08 28.10 -4.33
N GLN A 201 7.94 27.22 -3.82
CA GLN A 201 8.51 27.34 -2.47
C GLN A 201 9.48 28.53 -2.35
N THR A 202 10.34 28.73 -3.34
CA THR A 202 11.32 29.83 -3.36
C THR A 202 10.64 31.21 -3.41
N ARG A 203 9.59 31.37 -4.23
CA ARG A 203 8.78 32.61 -4.27
C ARG A 203 8.18 32.96 -2.91
N THR A 204 7.74 31.95 -2.16
CA THR A 204 7.18 32.15 -0.81
C THR A 204 8.24 32.71 0.13
N ARG A 205 9.46 32.15 0.14
CA ARG A 205 10.57 32.63 0.99
C ARG A 205 10.94 34.10 0.70
N SER A 206 11.01 34.49 -0.56
CA SER A 206 11.30 35.88 -0.97
C SER A 206 10.19 36.87 -0.60
N SER A 207 8.92 36.42 -0.53
CA SER A 207 7.80 37.25 -0.10
C SER A 207 7.77 37.48 1.42
N SER A 208 8.13 36.46 2.21
CA SER A 208 8.20 36.55 3.66
C SER A 208 9.37 37.41 4.14
N SER A 209 10.53 37.37 3.47
CA SER A 209 11.66 38.23 3.82
C SER A 209 11.37 39.72 3.57
N ARG A 210 10.60 40.04 2.52
CA ARG A 210 10.22 41.43 2.21
C ARG A 210 9.18 42.03 3.16
N SER A 211 8.37 41.22 3.85
CA SER A 211 7.41 41.76 4.81
C SER A 211 8.03 42.08 6.18
N SER A 212 9.16 41.45 6.53
CA SER A 212 9.88 41.71 7.78
C SER A 212 10.72 42.99 7.76
N ASP A 213 11.11 43.50 6.59
CA ASP A 213 11.90 44.74 6.44
C ASP A 213 11.04 46.03 6.40
N ARG A 214 9.73 45.94 6.65
CA ARG A 214 8.82 47.10 6.72
C ARG A 214 8.15 47.27 8.10
N GLY A 215 8.82 46.83 9.15
CA GLY A 215 8.44 47.07 10.55
C GLY A 215 9.17 48.27 11.15
#